data_AF-A0A1W7M7C6-F1
#
_entry.id   AF-A0A1W7M7C6-F1
#
_cell.length_a   1.000
_cell.length_b   1.000
_cell.length_c   1.000
_cell.angle_alpha   90.00
_cell.angle_beta   90.00
_cell.angle_gamma   90.00
#
_symmetry.space_group_name_H-M   'P 1'
#
loop_
_entity.id
_entity.type
_entity.pdbx_description
1 polymer ?
#
loop_
_entity_poly.entity_id
_entity_poly.type
_entity_poly.pdbx_seq_one_letter_code
_entity_poly.pdbx_strand_id
1 'polypeptide(L)'
;MLFLAALALGGPAPAKADQPPRLRNPAGMIGRDDYPKDSLKREEFGVVSVALEVSPQGRATACAVTESSGFAALDTATCALLQNRARFEAAKDAAGQPVAGRFALSTSWGMGEHMASSNIRLTLQAAKLPEDYRQSVRAQVAFDETGHIHACDILQSSGSAAVDRDACAFMARKLTVPPPKSLAPGVRPEAIRYVLAQVMTRAEAEKVAAQ
;
A
#
# COMPACT_ATOMS: atom_id res chain seq x y z
N MET A 1 -9.93 53.99 26.75
CA MET A 1 -9.87 52.52 26.58
C MET A 1 -9.48 52.24 25.14
N LEU A 2 -8.20 51.94 24.87
CA LEU A 2 -7.76 51.49 23.54
C LEU A 2 -7.97 49.97 23.46
N PHE A 3 -8.80 49.52 22.53
CA PHE A 3 -8.88 48.11 22.15
C PHE A 3 -7.79 47.85 21.09
N LEU A 4 -6.75 47.10 21.49
CA LEU A 4 -5.82 46.48 20.56
C LEU A 4 -6.53 45.29 19.90
N ALA A 5 -6.93 45.43 18.64
CA ALA A 5 -7.37 44.32 17.82
C ALA A 5 -6.15 43.53 17.35
N ALA A 6 -5.96 42.32 17.87
CA ALA A 6 -4.92 41.41 17.40
C ALA A 6 -5.36 40.75 16.09
N LEU A 7 -4.70 41.11 14.98
CA LEU A 7 -4.83 40.40 13.70
C LEU A 7 -4.14 39.04 13.84
N ALA A 8 -4.92 37.97 13.96
CA ALA A 8 -4.42 36.61 13.82
C ALA A 8 -4.00 36.39 12.35
N LEU A 9 -2.70 36.34 12.10
CA LEU A 9 -2.13 35.88 10.83
C LEU A 9 -2.43 34.38 10.69
N GLY A 10 -3.57 34.05 10.09
CA GLY A 10 -3.83 32.70 9.60
C GLY A 10 -2.83 32.40 8.49
N GLY A 11 -1.82 31.59 8.78
CA GLY A 11 -0.89 31.09 7.76
C GLY A 11 -1.64 30.34 6.66
N PRO A 12 -1.10 30.27 5.43
CA PRO A 12 -1.74 29.53 4.35
C PRO A 12 -1.99 28.09 4.79
N ALA A 13 -3.22 27.61 4.60
CA ALA A 13 -3.56 26.22 4.84
C ALA A 13 -2.60 25.32 4.05
N PRO A 14 -2.16 24.18 4.60
CA PRO A 14 -1.26 23.29 3.90
C PRO A 14 -1.88 22.92 2.54
N ALA A 15 -1.13 23.19 1.46
CA ALA A 15 -1.59 22.93 0.11
C ALA A 15 -1.89 21.43 -0.06
N LYS A 16 -3.03 21.13 -0.68
CA LYS A 16 -3.48 19.76 -0.94
C LYS A 16 -2.59 19.15 -2.03
N ALA A 17 -2.17 17.91 -1.81
CA ALA A 17 -1.48 17.13 -2.83
C ALA A 17 -2.45 16.71 -3.95
N ASP A 18 -2.04 16.96 -5.20
CA ASP A 18 -2.71 16.47 -6.42
C ASP A 18 -2.03 15.20 -6.94
N GLN A 19 -0.71 15.10 -6.75
CA GLN A 19 0.08 13.91 -7.06
C GLN A 19 0.62 13.31 -5.77
N PRO A 20 0.46 11.99 -5.53
CA PRO A 20 0.94 11.36 -4.31
C PRO A 20 2.47 11.24 -4.30
N PRO A 21 3.09 11.04 -3.12
CA PRO A 21 4.51 10.72 -3.04
C PRO A 21 4.84 9.44 -3.80
N ARG A 22 6.05 9.35 -4.36
CA ARG A 22 6.53 8.14 -5.05
C ARG A 22 7.74 7.54 -4.34
N LEU A 23 7.65 6.27 -3.95
CA LEU A 23 8.76 5.56 -3.31
C LEU A 23 9.90 5.34 -4.30
N ARG A 24 11.11 5.78 -3.94
CA ARG A 24 12.31 5.72 -4.79
C ARG A 24 13.15 4.47 -4.57
N ASN A 25 13.05 3.86 -3.40
CA ASN A 25 13.83 2.69 -3.01
C ASN A 25 12.91 1.55 -2.51
N PRO A 26 12.11 0.95 -3.40
CA PRO A 26 11.16 -0.10 -3.02
C PRO A 26 11.80 -1.40 -2.52
N ALA A 27 13.08 -1.62 -2.82
CA ALA A 27 13.83 -2.80 -2.37
C ALA A 27 14.70 -2.49 -1.14
N GLY A 28 14.89 -3.47 -0.27
CA GLY A 28 15.88 -3.43 0.81
C GLY A 28 15.55 -2.51 1.99
N MET A 29 14.31 -2.02 2.12
CA MET A 29 13.90 -1.24 3.29
C MET A 29 13.80 -2.11 4.54
N ILE A 30 13.24 -3.30 4.39
CA ILE A 30 13.11 -4.32 5.44
C ILE A 30 13.63 -5.63 4.85
N GLY A 31 14.58 -6.24 5.54
CA GLY A 31 15.18 -7.51 5.18
C GLY A 31 15.16 -8.51 6.34
N ARG A 32 15.71 -9.70 6.09
CA ARG A 32 15.73 -10.78 7.08
C ARG A 32 16.47 -10.40 8.38
N ASP A 33 17.55 -9.63 8.26
CA ASP A 33 18.36 -9.23 9.42
C ASP A 33 17.66 -8.21 10.32
N ASP A 34 16.55 -7.62 9.85
CA ASP A 34 15.75 -6.68 10.63
C ASP A 34 14.71 -7.36 11.53
N TYR A 35 14.58 -8.70 11.44
CA TYR A 35 13.61 -9.45 12.24
C TYR A 35 13.91 -9.32 13.74
N PRO A 36 12.96 -8.83 14.55
CA PRO A 36 13.14 -8.78 15.99
C PRO A 36 13.47 -10.17 16.54
N LYS A 37 14.63 -10.30 17.22
CA LYS A 37 15.17 -11.60 17.64
C LYS A 37 14.19 -12.42 18.48
N ASP A 38 13.43 -11.78 19.35
CA ASP A 38 12.48 -12.50 20.20
C ASP A 38 11.20 -12.88 19.46
N SER A 39 10.76 -12.08 18.49
CA SER A 39 9.68 -12.46 17.56
C SER A 39 10.10 -13.67 16.71
N LEU A 40 11.36 -13.69 16.27
CA LEU A 40 11.93 -14.82 15.54
C LEU A 40 11.90 -16.11 16.37
N LYS A 41 12.34 -16.04 17.63
CA LYS A 41 12.32 -17.19 18.57
C LYS A 41 10.91 -17.68 18.88
N ARG A 42 9.93 -16.76 18.92
CA ARG A 42 8.52 -17.08 19.16
C ARG A 42 7.75 -17.41 17.88
N GLU A 43 8.45 -17.49 16.74
CA GLU A 43 7.88 -17.77 15.43
C GLU A 43 6.72 -16.82 15.06
N GLU A 44 6.77 -15.57 15.53
CA GLU A 44 5.74 -14.57 15.25
C GLU A 44 5.86 -14.09 13.81
N PHE A 45 4.79 -14.19 13.01
CA PHE A 45 4.76 -13.79 11.61
C PHE A 45 3.48 -13.01 11.30
N GLY A 46 3.44 -12.28 10.18
CA GLY A 46 2.25 -11.53 9.80
C GLY A 46 2.51 -10.44 8.78
N VAL A 47 1.42 -9.87 8.27
CA VAL A 47 1.47 -8.66 7.43
C VAL A 47 1.28 -7.44 8.32
N VAL A 48 2.09 -6.40 8.09
CA VAL A 48 1.89 -5.08 8.68
C VAL A 48 1.59 -4.10 7.57
N SER A 49 0.42 -3.45 7.61
CA SER A 49 0.11 -2.32 6.75
C SER A 49 0.32 -1.02 7.52
N VAL A 50 0.93 -0.04 6.86
CA VAL A 50 1.21 1.26 7.43
C VAL A 50 0.84 2.38 6.48
N ALA A 51 0.60 3.54 7.06
CA ALA A 51 0.58 4.81 6.36
C ALA A 51 1.66 5.74 6.90
N LEU A 52 2.44 6.30 5.98
CA LEU A 52 3.52 7.22 6.26
C LEU A 52 3.09 8.65 5.91
N GLU A 53 3.47 9.61 6.74
CA GLU A 53 3.49 11.01 6.36
C GLU A 53 4.85 11.33 5.75
N VAL A 54 4.85 11.86 4.52
CA VAL A 54 6.05 12.17 3.74
C VAL A 54 6.17 13.69 3.62
N SER A 55 7.33 14.23 4.01
CA SER A 55 7.61 15.66 3.92
C SER A 55 7.84 16.12 2.48
N PRO A 56 7.78 17.46 2.21
CA PRO A 56 8.18 18.03 0.92
C PRO A 56 9.62 17.69 0.48
N GLN A 57 10.47 17.22 1.39
CA GLN A 57 11.84 16.77 1.12
C GLN A 57 11.93 15.28 0.79
N GLY A 58 10.79 14.56 0.73
CA GLY A 58 10.74 13.15 0.41
C GLY A 58 11.19 12.23 1.54
N ARG A 59 10.98 12.65 2.80
CA ARG A 59 11.33 11.88 4.01
C ARG A 59 10.06 11.47 4.75
N ALA A 60 10.00 10.23 5.22
CA ALA A 60 8.94 9.82 6.13
C ALA A 60 9.15 10.50 7.50
N THR A 61 8.16 11.25 7.97
CA THR A 61 8.18 12.01 9.24
C THR A 61 7.26 11.43 10.29
N ALA A 62 6.31 10.58 9.89
CA ALA A 62 5.47 9.81 10.80
C ALA A 62 5.11 8.46 10.17
N CYS A 63 4.75 7.49 11.01
CA CYS A 63 4.24 6.19 10.60
C CYS A 63 3.08 5.78 11.51
N ALA A 64 1.98 5.37 10.91
CA ALA A 64 0.82 4.82 11.59
C ALA A 64 0.59 3.38 11.10
N VAL A 65 0.45 2.43 12.03
CA VAL A 65 0.08 1.04 11.71
C VAL A 65 -1.42 0.97 11.47
N THR A 66 -1.82 0.73 10.23
CA THR A 66 -3.23 0.66 9.79
C THR A 66 -3.77 -0.77 9.82
N GLU A 67 -2.88 -1.77 9.75
CA GLU A 67 -3.17 -3.19 9.98
C GLU A 67 -1.99 -3.79 10.74
N SER A 68 -2.24 -4.29 11.94
CA SER A 68 -1.25 -4.96 12.78
C SER A 68 -1.03 -6.40 12.34
N SER A 69 0.21 -6.87 12.48
CA SER A 69 0.55 -8.29 12.37
C SER A 69 -0.03 -9.16 13.50
N GLY A 70 -0.56 -8.54 14.55
CA GLY A 70 -0.88 -9.20 15.83
C GLY A 70 0.26 -9.16 16.83
N PHE A 71 1.47 -8.73 16.42
CA PHE A 71 2.66 -8.71 17.25
C PHE A 71 3.30 -7.32 17.28
N ALA A 72 3.21 -6.63 18.42
CA ALA A 72 3.67 -5.26 18.60
C ALA A 72 5.15 -5.04 18.24
N ALA A 73 6.00 -6.07 18.43
CA ALA A 73 7.41 -6.00 18.08
C ALA A 73 7.64 -5.88 16.57
N LEU A 74 6.89 -6.63 15.75
CA LEU A 74 6.95 -6.56 14.28
C LEU A 74 6.40 -5.23 13.77
N ASP A 75 5.30 -4.77 14.37
CA ASP A 75 4.65 -3.50 14.03
C ASP A 75 5.58 -2.30 14.31
N THR A 76 6.20 -2.29 15.50
CA THR A 76 7.15 -1.26 15.92
C THR A 76 8.40 -1.25 15.03
N ALA A 77 8.96 -2.43 14.75
CA ALA A 77 10.11 -2.56 13.86
C ALA A 77 9.80 -2.04 12.45
N THR A 78 8.63 -2.39 11.91
CA THR A 78 8.17 -1.93 10.59
C THR A 78 8.20 -0.41 10.50
N CYS A 79 7.55 0.28 11.45
CA CYS A 79 7.51 1.74 11.43
C CYS A 79 8.90 2.38 11.60
N ALA A 80 9.73 1.86 12.51
CA ALA A 80 11.07 2.38 12.74
C ALA A 80 11.96 2.26 11.48
N LEU A 81 11.92 1.10 10.81
CA LEU A 81 12.71 0.83 9.61
C LEU A 81 12.26 1.72 8.44
N LEU A 82 10.94 1.83 8.21
CA LEU A 82 10.40 2.63 7.13
C LEU A 82 10.68 4.13 7.31
N GLN A 83 10.52 4.67 8.52
CA GLN A 83 10.89 6.07 8.79
C GLN A 83 12.38 6.32 8.53
N ASN A 84 13.23 5.38 8.93
CA ASN A 84 14.68 5.52 8.77
C ASN A 84 15.16 5.34 7.33
N ARG A 85 14.57 4.40 6.57
CA ARG A 85 15.13 3.91 5.30
C ARG A 85 14.32 4.29 4.06
N ALA A 86 13.01 4.50 4.16
CA ALA A 86 12.20 4.85 2.99
C ALA A 86 12.56 6.25 2.46
N ARG A 87 12.65 6.39 1.15
CA ARG A 87 12.97 7.64 0.45
C ARG A 87 11.96 7.86 -0.66
N PHE A 88 11.49 9.10 -0.75
CA PHE A 88 10.41 9.45 -1.67
C PHE A 88 10.82 10.57 -2.61
N GLU A 89 10.21 10.61 -3.78
CA GLU A 89 9.84 11.87 -4.38
C GLU A 89 8.61 12.38 -3.66
N ALA A 90 8.62 13.64 -3.23
CA ALA A 90 7.50 14.24 -2.51
C ALA A 90 6.22 14.27 -3.34
N ALA A 91 5.09 14.38 -2.65
CA ALA A 91 3.83 14.75 -3.29
C ALA A 91 3.96 16.12 -3.95
N LYS A 92 3.13 16.38 -4.98
CA LYS A 92 3.06 17.68 -5.63
C LYS A 92 1.65 18.23 -5.62
N ASP A 93 1.52 19.54 -5.46
CA ASP A 93 0.25 20.24 -5.64
C ASP A 93 -0.06 20.50 -7.14
N ALA A 94 -1.18 21.17 -7.41
CA ALA A 94 -1.61 21.56 -8.75
C ALA A 94 -0.58 22.39 -9.52
N ALA A 95 0.27 23.15 -8.82
CA ALA A 95 1.32 23.99 -9.39
C ALA A 95 2.65 23.23 -9.56
N GLY A 96 2.68 21.93 -9.25
CA GLY A 96 3.85 21.08 -9.32
C GLY A 96 4.84 21.31 -8.17
N GLN A 97 4.47 22.07 -7.13
CA GLN A 97 5.34 22.34 -5.99
C GLN A 97 5.33 21.16 -5.01
N PRO A 98 6.49 20.81 -4.42
CA PRO A 98 6.57 19.73 -3.46
C PRO A 98 5.81 20.09 -2.18
N VAL A 99 4.91 19.21 -1.76
CA VAL A 99 4.10 19.34 -0.55
C VAL A 99 4.20 18.09 0.30
N ALA A 100 3.73 18.17 1.55
CA ALA A 100 3.58 16.97 2.36
C ALA A 100 2.51 16.06 1.76
N GLY A 101 2.68 14.75 1.89
CA GLY A 101 1.71 13.78 1.38
C GLY A 101 1.76 12.47 2.13
N ARG A 102 0.70 11.69 2.00
CA ARG A 102 0.56 10.40 2.66
C ARG A 102 0.93 9.27 1.70
N PHE A 103 1.58 8.23 2.19
CA PHE A 103 1.95 7.06 1.41
C PHE A 103 1.64 5.77 2.16
N ALA A 104 0.90 4.86 1.55
CA ALA A 104 0.50 3.59 2.14
C ALA A 104 1.29 2.42 1.55
N LEU A 105 1.66 1.46 2.39
CA LEU A 105 2.32 0.23 1.98
C LEU A 105 2.12 -0.87 3.03
N SER A 106 2.36 -2.12 2.63
CA SER A 106 2.50 -3.23 3.57
C SER A 106 3.84 -3.93 3.44
N THR A 107 4.24 -4.58 4.54
CA THR A 107 5.38 -5.49 4.61
C THR A 107 4.93 -6.83 5.19
N SER A 108 5.66 -7.88 4.82
CA SER A 108 5.45 -9.24 5.30
C SER A 108 6.59 -9.65 6.21
N TRP A 109 6.25 -10.17 7.39
CA TRP A 109 7.17 -10.87 8.28
C TRP A 109 6.85 -12.36 8.24
N GLY A 110 7.87 -13.19 8.15
CA GLY A 110 7.75 -14.64 8.22
C GLY A 110 8.97 -15.34 7.64
N MET A 111 9.01 -16.66 7.80
CA MET A 111 10.06 -17.51 7.27
C MET A 111 9.47 -18.86 6.86
N GLY A 112 9.99 -19.45 5.77
CA GLY A 112 9.58 -20.77 5.31
C GLY A 112 8.07 -20.87 5.11
N GLU A 113 7.47 -21.90 5.71
CA GLU A 113 6.03 -22.19 5.66
C GLU A 113 5.17 -21.12 6.37
N HIS A 114 5.72 -20.35 7.31
CA HIS A 114 5.02 -19.28 8.04
C HIS A 114 5.21 -17.90 7.37
N MET A 115 5.42 -17.87 6.06
CA MET A 115 5.54 -16.60 5.31
C MET A 115 4.15 -16.00 5.07
N ALA A 116 3.73 -15.05 5.92
CA ALA A 116 2.57 -14.24 5.59
C ALA A 116 2.85 -13.43 4.31
N SER A 117 1.94 -13.44 3.34
CA SER A 117 2.11 -12.70 2.09
C SER A 117 1.09 -11.57 1.98
N SER A 118 1.58 -10.35 1.78
CA SER A 118 0.77 -9.24 1.30
C SER A 118 0.56 -9.28 -0.22
N ASN A 119 1.20 -10.21 -0.93
CA ASN A 119 1.07 -10.42 -2.37
C ASN A 119 -0.02 -11.45 -2.66
N ILE A 120 -0.90 -11.12 -3.61
CA ILE A 120 -2.00 -11.97 -4.08
C ILE A 120 -1.79 -12.19 -5.58
N ARG A 121 -1.96 -13.43 -6.06
CA ARG A 121 -2.00 -13.74 -7.49
C ARG A 121 -3.41 -14.14 -7.88
N LEU A 122 -3.92 -13.59 -8.98
CA LEU A 122 -5.25 -13.87 -9.48
C LEU A 122 -5.21 -14.04 -10.99
N THR A 123 -6.13 -14.86 -11.47
CA THR A 123 -6.35 -15.07 -12.90
C THR A 123 -7.71 -14.53 -13.28
N LEU A 124 -7.73 -13.63 -14.27
CA LEU A 124 -8.95 -13.10 -14.87
C LEU A 124 -9.14 -13.79 -16.21
N GLN A 125 -10.27 -14.49 -16.33
CA GLN A 125 -10.65 -15.12 -17.59
C GLN A 125 -11.31 -14.09 -18.51
N ALA A 126 -10.77 -13.95 -19.71
CA ALA A 126 -11.36 -13.17 -20.79
C ALA A 126 -11.85 -14.09 -21.91
N ALA A 127 -12.89 -13.68 -22.63
CA ALA A 127 -13.32 -14.39 -23.85
C ALA A 127 -12.27 -14.24 -24.98
N LYS A 128 -11.73 -13.03 -25.11
CA LYS A 128 -10.64 -12.66 -26.02
C LYS A 128 -9.75 -11.63 -25.32
N LEU A 129 -8.44 -11.73 -25.48
CA LEU A 129 -7.52 -10.71 -25.00
C LEU A 129 -7.53 -9.50 -25.94
N PRO A 130 -7.58 -8.27 -25.42
CA PRO A 130 -7.39 -7.05 -26.21
C PRO A 130 -6.03 -7.02 -26.91
N GLU A 131 -5.95 -6.45 -28.11
CA GLU A 131 -4.71 -6.41 -28.91
C GLU A 131 -3.60 -5.57 -28.25
N ASP A 132 -3.98 -4.62 -27.40
CA ASP A 132 -3.11 -3.74 -26.64
C ASP A 132 -2.67 -4.34 -25.28
N TYR A 133 -3.09 -5.57 -24.96
CA TYR A 133 -2.64 -6.28 -23.76
C TYR A 133 -1.20 -6.77 -23.92
N ARG A 134 -0.28 -6.26 -23.10
CA ARG A 134 1.16 -6.52 -23.18
C ARG A 134 1.70 -7.33 -22.01
N GLN A 135 1.10 -7.19 -20.84
CA GLN A 135 1.60 -7.77 -19.60
C GLN A 135 0.51 -7.83 -18.52
N SER A 136 0.77 -8.56 -17.44
CA SER A 136 -0.12 -8.64 -16.28
C SER A 136 -0.27 -7.28 -15.60
N VAL A 137 -1.45 -7.06 -15.01
CA VAL A 137 -1.72 -5.90 -14.18
C VAL A 137 -1.10 -6.12 -12.81
N ARG A 138 -0.30 -5.15 -12.34
CA ARG A 138 0.12 -5.10 -10.93
C ARG A 138 -0.58 -3.94 -10.25
N ALA A 139 -1.35 -4.21 -9.21
CA ALA A 139 -2.08 -3.21 -8.46
C ALA A 139 -1.72 -3.22 -6.97
N GLN A 140 -1.71 -2.05 -6.34
CA GLN A 140 -1.86 -1.93 -4.90
C GLN A 140 -3.36 -1.75 -4.62
N VAL A 141 -3.90 -2.51 -3.68
CA VAL A 141 -5.30 -2.37 -3.26
C VAL A 141 -5.36 -2.09 -1.76
N ALA A 142 -6.27 -1.21 -1.38
CA ALA A 142 -6.54 -0.86 0.01
C ALA A 142 -7.91 -1.39 0.43
N PHE A 143 -7.93 -2.17 1.50
CA PHE A 143 -9.15 -2.67 2.13
C PHE A 143 -9.50 -1.79 3.33
N ASP A 144 -10.77 -1.41 3.43
CA ASP A 144 -11.31 -0.59 4.51
C ASP A 144 -11.51 -1.39 5.80
N GLU A 145 -12.08 -0.76 6.84
CA GLU A 145 -12.37 -1.38 8.12
C GLU A 145 -13.33 -2.58 8.04
N THR A 146 -14.08 -2.73 6.95
CA THR A 146 -14.98 -3.86 6.71
C THR A 146 -14.29 -5.02 6.00
N GLY A 147 -13.06 -4.82 5.54
CA GLY A 147 -12.29 -5.80 4.79
C GLY A 147 -12.63 -5.83 3.29
N HIS A 148 -13.26 -4.79 2.74
CA HIS A 148 -13.56 -4.65 1.31
C HIS A 148 -12.65 -3.62 0.66
N ILE A 149 -12.36 -3.79 -0.62
CA ILE A 149 -11.50 -2.86 -1.36
C ILE A 149 -12.24 -1.53 -1.56
N HIS A 150 -11.63 -0.45 -1.10
CA HIS A 150 -12.12 0.92 -1.34
C HIS A 150 -11.25 1.71 -2.32
N ALA A 151 -9.97 1.31 -2.51
CA ALA A 151 -9.06 1.92 -3.47
C ALA A 151 -8.20 0.88 -4.22
N CYS A 152 -7.89 1.18 -5.49
CA CYS A 152 -7.10 0.33 -6.38
C CYS A 152 -6.18 1.20 -7.25
N ASP A 153 -4.87 1.10 -7.01
CA ASP A 153 -3.84 1.85 -7.70
C ASP A 153 -3.05 0.92 -8.64
N ILE A 154 -3.05 1.23 -9.94
CA ILE A 154 -2.30 0.49 -10.94
C ILE A 154 -0.81 0.85 -10.83
N LEU A 155 0.00 -0.08 -10.31
CA LEU A 155 1.45 0.04 -10.23
C LEU A 155 2.15 -0.35 -11.54
N GLN A 156 1.54 -1.27 -12.30
CA GLN A 156 1.99 -1.67 -13.62
C GLN A 156 0.76 -1.92 -14.49
N SER A 157 0.59 -1.07 -15.52
CA SER A 157 -0.48 -1.20 -16.50
C SER A 157 -0.27 -2.41 -17.40
N SER A 158 -1.36 -3.03 -17.81
CA SER A 158 -1.35 -4.05 -18.85
C SER A 158 -1.02 -3.51 -20.25
N GLY A 159 -1.04 -2.19 -20.44
CA GLY A 159 -1.02 -1.54 -21.75
C GLY A 159 -2.42 -1.20 -22.28
N SER A 160 -3.47 -1.72 -21.65
CA SER A 160 -4.88 -1.46 -22.00
C SER A 160 -5.63 -0.87 -20.82
N ALA A 161 -6.10 0.37 -20.94
CA ALA A 161 -6.85 1.05 -19.88
C ALA A 161 -8.19 0.35 -19.57
N ALA A 162 -8.77 -0.35 -20.54
CA ALA A 162 -9.97 -1.16 -20.32
C ALA A 162 -9.67 -2.36 -19.42
N VAL A 163 -8.59 -3.09 -19.72
CA VAL A 163 -8.15 -4.24 -18.91
C VAL A 163 -7.78 -3.82 -17.49
N ASP A 164 -7.07 -2.71 -17.33
CA ASP A 164 -6.68 -2.20 -16.00
C ASP A 164 -7.92 -1.88 -15.15
N ARG A 165 -8.93 -1.23 -15.74
CA ARG A 165 -10.20 -0.91 -15.07
C ARG A 165 -10.97 -2.17 -14.70
N ASP A 166 -11.08 -3.12 -15.62
CA ASP A 166 -11.78 -4.38 -15.40
C ASP A 166 -11.07 -5.23 -14.34
N ALA A 167 -9.74 -5.16 -14.27
CA ALA A 167 -8.96 -5.80 -13.22
C ALA A 167 -9.27 -5.22 -11.84
N CYS A 168 -9.26 -3.90 -11.66
CA CYS A 168 -9.68 -3.26 -10.41
C CYS A 168 -11.13 -3.62 -10.04
N ALA A 169 -12.04 -3.59 -11.00
CA ALA A 169 -13.44 -3.93 -10.75
C ALA A 169 -13.61 -5.41 -10.36
N PHE A 170 -12.85 -6.31 -10.97
CA PHE A 170 -12.85 -7.73 -10.60
C PHE A 170 -12.28 -7.96 -9.20
N MET A 171 -11.13 -7.35 -8.88
CA MET A 171 -10.52 -7.42 -7.55
C MET A 171 -11.51 -6.93 -6.48
N ALA A 172 -12.15 -5.77 -6.68
CA ALA A 172 -13.11 -5.21 -5.72
C ALA A 172 -14.33 -6.11 -5.45
N ARG A 173 -14.74 -6.92 -6.44
CA ARG A 173 -15.85 -7.86 -6.28
C ARG A 173 -15.47 -9.21 -5.68
N LYS A 174 -14.20 -9.62 -5.81
CA LYS A 174 -13.75 -10.99 -5.51
C LYS A 174 -12.88 -11.08 -4.27
N LEU A 175 -12.19 -10.01 -3.92
CA LEU A 175 -11.27 -9.99 -2.80
C LEU A 175 -11.92 -9.37 -1.59
N THR A 176 -11.81 -10.08 -0.49
CA THR A 176 -12.09 -9.59 0.86
C THR A 176 -10.99 -10.09 1.78
N VAL A 177 -10.71 -9.34 2.83
CA VAL A 177 -9.83 -9.76 3.93
C VAL A 177 -10.63 -9.76 5.24
N PRO A 178 -10.19 -10.47 6.28
CA PRO A 178 -10.70 -10.20 7.62
C PRO A 178 -10.56 -8.71 7.94
N PRO A 179 -11.56 -8.07 8.58
CA PRO A 179 -11.50 -6.68 8.98
C PRO A 179 -10.15 -6.32 9.62
N PRO A 180 -9.39 -5.37 9.04
CA PRO A 180 -8.08 -5.01 9.56
C PRO A 180 -8.21 -4.42 10.95
N LYS A 181 -7.18 -4.63 11.78
CA LYS A 181 -7.10 -4.06 13.13
C LYS A 181 -5.94 -3.07 13.17
N SER A 182 -6.24 -1.80 13.43
CA SER A 182 -5.21 -0.81 13.75
C SER A 182 -4.93 -0.83 15.26
N LEU A 183 -3.66 -0.68 15.63
CA LEU A 183 -3.23 -0.48 17.02
C LEU A 183 -3.02 1.00 17.36
N ALA A 184 -3.10 1.90 16.38
CA ALA A 184 -2.85 3.32 16.58
C ALA A 184 -4.17 4.05 16.93
N PRO A 185 -4.26 4.75 18.09
CA PRO A 185 -5.46 5.48 18.46
C PRO A 185 -5.87 6.50 17.40
N GLY A 186 -7.15 6.50 17.01
CA GLY A 186 -7.70 7.45 16.02
C GLY A 186 -7.28 7.19 14.57
N VAL A 187 -6.50 6.14 14.29
CA VAL A 187 -6.17 5.74 12.92
C VAL A 187 -7.22 4.77 12.42
N ARG A 188 -7.83 5.08 11.27
CA ARG A 188 -8.77 4.17 10.62
C ARG A 188 -8.03 2.91 10.16
N PRO A 189 -8.53 1.71 10.50
CA PRO A 189 -7.94 0.48 10.01
C PRO A 189 -7.97 0.40 8.48
N GLU A 190 -6.87 -0.07 7.90
CA GLU A 190 -6.73 -0.22 6.46
C GLU A 190 -5.65 -1.25 6.15
N ALA A 191 -5.98 -2.25 5.34
CA ALA A 191 -5.03 -3.27 4.89
C ALA A 191 -4.56 -2.98 3.47
N ILE A 192 -3.26 -3.09 3.22
CA ILE A 192 -2.66 -2.94 1.89
C ILE A 192 -2.21 -4.30 1.37
N ARG A 193 -2.60 -4.63 0.13
CA ARG A 193 -2.11 -5.82 -0.59
C ARG A 193 -1.63 -5.44 -1.99
N TYR A 194 -0.74 -6.27 -2.53
CA TYR A 194 -0.22 -6.15 -3.88
C TYR A 194 -0.74 -7.29 -4.73
N VAL A 195 -1.52 -6.99 -5.75
CA VAL A 195 -2.17 -7.99 -6.59
C VAL A 195 -1.46 -8.06 -7.93
N LEU A 196 -1.04 -9.26 -8.32
CA LEU A 196 -0.66 -9.58 -9.68
C LEU A 196 -1.86 -10.26 -10.36
N ALA A 197 -2.55 -9.51 -11.19
CA ALA A 197 -3.71 -9.96 -11.95
C ALA A 197 -3.25 -10.35 -13.36
N GLN A 198 -3.22 -11.66 -13.62
CA GLN A 198 -2.94 -12.19 -14.94
C GLN A 198 -4.24 -12.34 -15.71
N VAL A 199 -4.31 -11.76 -16.90
CA VAL A 199 -5.46 -11.93 -17.79
C VAL A 199 -5.10 -12.99 -18.83
N MET A 200 -5.97 -13.97 -18.99
CA MET A 200 -5.80 -15.03 -19.99
C MET A 200 -7.15 -15.49 -20.51
N THR A 201 -7.15 -16.07 -21.71
CA THR A 201 -8.34 -16.69 -22.26
C THR A 201 -8.73 -17.94 -21.48
N ARG A 202 -9.99 -18.37 -21.59
CA ARG A 202 -10.43 -19.63 -20.97
C ARG A 202 -9.61 -20.83 -21.42
N ALA A 203 -9.28 -20.92 -22.71
CA ALA A 203 -8.46 -22.00 -23.26
C ALA A 203 -7.02 -22.00 -22.70
N GLU A 204 -6.45 -20.82 -22.44
CA GLU A 204 -5.14 -20.70 -21.78
C GLU A 204 -5.22 -21.09 -20.30
N ALA A 205 -6.28 -20.68 -19.59
CA ALA A 205 -6.49 -21.05 -18.19
C ALA A 205 -6.64 -22.57 -18.00
N GLU A 206 -7.38 -23.24 -18.89
CA GLU A 206 -7.56 -24.69 -18.87
C GLU A 206 -6.22 -25.43 -19.11
N LYS A 207 -5.33 -24.90 -19.95
CA LYS A 207 -3.98 -25.48 -20.16
C LYS A 207 -3.08 -25.33 -18.94
N VAL A 208 -3.13 -24.18 -18.25
CA VAL A 208 -2.32 -23.96 -17.03
C VAL A 208 -2.82 -24.84 -15.88
N ALA A 209 -4.13 -25.03 -15.75
CA ALA A 209 -4.71 -25.88 -14.70
C ALA A 209 -4.46 -27.39 -14.89
N ALA A 210 -4.10 -27.82 -16.10
CA ALA A 210 -3.81 -29.21 -16.43
C ALA A 210 -2.34 -29.61 -16.23
N GLN A 211 -1.49 -28.69 -15.78
CA GLN A 211 -0.06 -28.89 -15.47
C GLN A 211 0.15 -28.92 -13.95
#